data_AF-A0A8T4V3C1-F1
#
_entry.id   AF-A0A8T4V3C1-F1
#
_cell.length_a   1.000
_cell.length_b   1.000
_cell.length_c   1.000
_cell.angle_alpha   90.00
_cell.angle_beta   90.00
_cell.angle_gamma   90.00
#
_symmetry.space_group_name_H-M   'P 1'
#
loop_
_entity.id
_entity.type
_entity.pdbx_description
1 polymer ?
#
loop_
_entity_poly.entity_id
_entity_poly.type
_entity_poly.pdbx_seq_one_letter_code
_entity_poly.pdbx_strand_id
1 'polypeptide(L)'
;MQLLSEEKIWGGTIWDQYHPIRYLPGEIASAFREEADFLWRDLDENRLRVTLKPADEERYTGHQIRVVESTNPQWYRELYLARTHLKRQRSLRSLGRIGDSCDLHYLDQRGAVSPFGSYDSLYRELIQKRLIDGYEIDDGFVPERILVKRFFSREKFE
;
A
#
# COMPACT_ATOMS: atom_id res chain seq x y z
N MET A 1 13.57 -1.66 -34.55
CA MET A 1 13.88 -1.98 -33.15
C MET A 1 12.59 -2.46 -32.50
N GLN A 2 12.37 -3.78 -32.53
CA GLN A 2 11.11 -4.44 -32.19
C GLN A 2 11.37 -5.20 -30.89
N LEU A 3 11.04 -4.58 -29.76
CA LEU A 3 10.99 -5.23 -28.44
C LEU A 3 9.51 -5.28 -28.05
N LEU A 4 8.82 -6.28 -28.59
CA LEU A 4 7.44 -6.60 -28.23
C LEU A 4 7.37 -8.10 -27.92
N SER A 5 6.68 -8.39 -26.81
CA SER A 5 6.03 -9.65 -26.43
C SER A 5 6.82 -10.79 -25.76
N GLU A 6 7.47 -10.56 -24.61
CA GLU A 6 7.82 -11.68 -23.72
C GLU A 6 7.34 -11.60 -22.25
N GLU A 7 6.83 -10.48 -21.74
CA GLU A 7 6.54 -10.40 -20.29
C GLU A 7 5.09 -10.03 -19.94
N LYS A 8 4.11 -10.80 -20.42
CA LYS A 8 2.71 -10.60 -19.97
C LYS A 8 2.05 -11.81 -19.31
N ILE A 9 2.78 -12.89 -19.06
CA ILE A 9 2.17 -14.16 -18.65
C ILE A 9 3.17 -14.91 -17.74
N TRP A 10 3.18 -14.61 -16.44
CA TRP A 10 3.55 -15.65 -15.46
C TRP A 10 2.32 -16.54 -15.30
N GLY A 11 2.18 -17.54 -16.18
CA GLY A 11 1.06 -18.49 -16.15
C GLY A 11 -0.32 -17.97 -16.57
N GLY A 12 -0.44 -16.74 -17.10
CA GLY A 12 -1.70 -16.18 -17.62
C GLY A 12 -2.46 -15.32 -16.62
N THR A 13 -1.85 -15.00 -15.48
CA THR A 13 -2.50 -14.23 -14.42
C THR A 13 -2.07 -12.77 -14.48
N ILE A 14 -3.07 -11.87 -14.57
CA ILE A 14 -2.92 -10.44 -14.38
C ILE A 14 -2.47 -10.21 -12.93
N TRP A 15 -1.35 -9.50 -12.74
CA TRP A 15 -0.90 -9.15 -11.40
C TRP A 15 -1.89 -8.17 -10.76
N ASP A 16 -2.22 -8.41 -9.49
CA ASP A 16 -3.01 -7.50 -8.65
C ASP A 16 -2.37 -7.36 -7.26
N GLN A 17 -2.95 -6.53 -6.41
CA GLN A 17 -2.44 -6.28 -5.06
C GLN A 17 -2.40 -7.52 -4.16
N TYR A 18 -2.99 -8.65 -4.54
CA TYR A 18 -2.96 -9.89 -3.74
C TYR A 18 -1.73 -10.74 -4.02
N HIS A 19 -1.00 -10.42 -5.09
CA HIS A 19 0.22 -11.09 -5.49
C HIS A 19 1.48 -10.37 -4.99
N PRO A 20 2.55 -11.10 -4.62
CA PRO A 20 3.83 -10.51 -4.23
C PRO A 20 4.47 -9.66 -5.33
N ILE A 21 5.22 -8.63 -4.94
CA ILE A 21 5.90 -7.75 -5.90
C ILE A 21 7.01 -8.46 -6.68
N ARG A 22 7.55 -9.58 -6.17
CA ARG A 22 8.53 -10.40 -6.89
C ARG A 22 8.01 -11.00 -8.20
N TYR A 23 6.70 -10.95 -8.44
CA TYR A 23 6.10 -11.37 -9.71
C TYR A 23 5.98 -10.23 -10.73
N LEU A 24 6.30 -8.99 -10.33
CA LEU A 24 6.37 -7.85 -11.24
C LEU A 24 7.71 -7.82 -11.99
N PRO A 25 7.77 -7.19 -13.18
CA PRO A 25 9.03 -6.92 -13.86
C PRO A 25 10.00 -6.13 -12.97
N GLY A 26 11.30 -6.35 -13.12
CA GLY A 26 12.32 -5.85 -12.19
C GLY A 26 12.26 -4.34 -11.90
N GLU A 27 12.02 -3.52 -12.93
CA GLU A 27 11.88 -2.06 -12.77
C GLU A 27 10.61 -1.67 -12.01
N ILE A 28 9.49 -2.35 -12.29
CA ILE A 28 8.22 -2.11 -11.60
C ILE A 28 8.32 -2.54 -10.14
N ALA A 29 8.91 -3.72 -9.88
CA ALA A 29 9.19 -4.18 -8.51
C ALA A 29 10.11 -3.21 -7.76
N SER A 30 11.11 -2.62 -8.43
CA SER A 30 11.98 -1.60 -7.83
C SER A 30 11.22 -0.36 -7.39
N ALA A 31 10.31 0.15 -8.24
CA ALA A 31 9.47 1.29 -7.88
C ALA A 31 8.59 1.00 -6.65
N PHE A 32 8.07 -0.23 -6.52
CA PHE A 32 7.33 -0.62 -5.33
C PHE A 32 8.20 -0.67 -4.07
N ARG A 33 9.43 -1.19 -4.18
CA ARG A 33 10.38 -1.20 -3.04
C ARG A 33 10.75 0.21 -2.59
N GLU A 34 11.09 1.08 -3.53
CA GLU A 34 11.43 2.48 -3.24
C GLU A 34 10.29 3.20 -2.50
N GLU A 35 9.05 3.01 -2.96
CA GLU A 35 7.88 3.61 -2.33
C GLU A 35 7.58 2.97 -0.97
N ALA A 36 7.75 1.66 -0.83
CA ALA A 36 7.59 0.97 0.45
C ALA A 36 8.61 1.46 1.49
N ASP A 37 9.86 1.67 1.09
CA ASP A 37 10.91 2.23 1.94
C ASP A 37 10.61 3.67 2.34
N PHE A 38 10.12 4.49 1.41
CA PHE A 38 9.66 5.84 1.72
C PHE A 38 8.55 5.83 2.78
N LEU A 39 7.47 5.08 2.55
CA LEU A 39 6.35 4.97 3.48
C LEU A 39 6.78 4.37 4.83
N TRP A 40 7.74 3.44 4.82
CA TRP A 40 8.29 2.84 6.03
C TRP A 40 9.00 3.88 6.87
N ARG A 41 9.94 4.65 6.28
CA ARG A 41 10.70 5.69 6.99
C ARG A 41 9.77 6.77 7.49
N ASP A 42 8.86 7.23 6.64
CA ASP A 42 7.89 8.25 7.02
C ASP A 42 7.02 7.77 8.19
N LEU A 43 6.58 6.51 8.20
CA LEU A 43 5.83 5.93 9.33
C LEU A 43 6.69 5.70 10.58
N ASP A 44 7.98 5.40 10.41
CA ASP A 44 8.87 5.09 11.51
C ASP A 44 9.32 6.36 12.25
N GLU A 45 9.74 7.36 11.48
CA GLU A 45 10.20 8.66 11.97
C GLU A 45 9.07 9.48 12.57
N ASN A 46 7.87 9.40 11.99
CA ASN A 46 6.69 10.02 12.57
C ASN A 46 6.20 9.22 13.78
N ARG A 47 6.31 9.84 14.96
CA ARG A 47 5.76 9.30 16.21
C ARG A 47 4.25 9.36 16.17
N LEU A 48 3.63 8.38 15.51
CA LEU A 48 2.17 8.33 15.35
C LEU A 48 1.48 8.54 16.70
N ARG A 49 0.75 9.65 16.81
CA ARG A 49 -0.08 9.91 17.98
C ARG A 49 -1.50 9.54 17.66
N VAL A 50 -2.02 8.58 18.42
CA VAL A 50 -3.44 8.21 18.42
C VAL A 50 -3.97 8.56 19.79
N THR A 51 -4.92 9.49 19.84
CA THR A 51 -5.57 9.89 21.10
C THR A 51 -6.92 9.22 21.22
N LEU A 52 -7.38 9.10 22.46
CA LEU A 52 -8.74 8.68 22.77
C LEU A 52 -9.58 9.94 22.99
N LYS A 53 -10.61 10.12 22.16
CA LYS A 53 -11.62 11.16 22.36
C LYS A 53 -12.95 10.51 22.72
N PRO A 54 -13.83 11.17 23.49
CA PRO A 54 -15.20 10.71 23.67
C PRO A 54 -15.87 10.50 22.31
N ALA A 55 -16.73 9.49 22.19
CA ALA A 55 -17.57 9.34 21.01
C ALA A 55 -18.53 10.53 20.89
N ASP A 56 -18.67 11.08 19.68
CA ASP A 56 -19.49 12.29 19.45
C ASP A 56 -21.00 12.05 19.62
N GLU A 57 -21.45 10.79 19.54
CA GLU A 57 -22.87 10.45 19.67
C GLU A 57 -23.25 10.10 21.12
N GLU A 58 -24.31 10.71 21.65
CA GLU A 58 -24.79 10.52 23.02
C GLU A 58 -25.07 9.05 23.39
N ARG A 59 -25.51 8.23 22.42
CA ARG A 59 -25.75 6.79 22.64
C ARG A 59 -24.48 6.00 23.02
N TYR A 60 -23.31 6.59 22.82
CA TYR A 60 -22.01 6.02 23.17
C TYR A 60 -21.38 6.72 24.39
N THR A 61 -22.20 7.29 25.28
CA THR A 61 -21.73 7.91 26.52
C THR A 61 -20.81 6.95 27.30
N GLY A 62 -19.59 7.41 27.61
CA GLY A 62 -18.55 6.62 28.29
C GLY A 62 -17.63 5.81 27.36
N HIS A 63 -17.95 5.69 26.07
CA HIS A 63 -17.06 5.08 25.09
C HIS A 63 -16.06 6.10 24.53
N GLN A 64 -14.84 5.63 24.27
CA GLN A 64 -13.78 6.40 23.65
C GLN A 64 -13.47 5.89 22.25
N ILE A 65 -13.36 6.80 21.29
CA ILE A 65 -12.93 6.54 19.93
C ILE A 65 -11.45 6.92 19.75
N ARG A 66 -10.74 6.15 18.93
CA ARG A 66 -9.35 6.42 18.57
C ARG A 66 -9.31 7.41 17.43
N VAL A 67 -8.71 8.58 17.66
CA VAL A 67 -8.51 9.62 16.65
C VAL A 67 -7.03 9.74 16.34
N VAL A 68 -6.71 9.72 15.05
CA VAL A 68 -5.36 9.91 14.52
C VAL A 68 -5.05 11.40 14.56
N GLU A 69 -4.00 11.80 15.27
CA GLU A 69 -3.62 13.22 15.35
C GLU A 69 -3.19 13.77 13.98
N SER A 70 -3.35 15.09 13.80
CA SER A 70 -2.97 15.82 12.59
C SER A 70 -1.45 15.82 12.34
N THR A 71 -0.63 15.45 13.30
CA THR A 71 0.83 15.31 13.12
C THR A 71 1.23 14.05 12.37
N ASN A 72 0.28 13.16 12.07
CA ASN A 72 0.57 11.92 11.35
C ASN A 72 0.57 12.18 9.84
N PRO A 73 1.40 11.46 9.06
CA PRO A 73 1.46 11.64 7.61
C PRO A 73 0.10 11.56 6.95
N GLN A 74 -0.15 12.46 5.99
CA GLN A 74 -1.46 12.57 5.34
C GLN A 74 -1.96 11.22 4.80
N TRP A 75 -1.10 10.50 4.06
CA TRP A 75 -1.44 9.19 3.50
C TRP A 75 -1.88 8.19 4.60
N TYR A 76 -1.26 8.24 5.78
CA TYR A 76 -1.58 7.33 6.88
C TYR A 76 -2.93 7.70 7.51
N ARG A 77 -3.22 9.00 7.65
CA ARG A 77 -4.52 9.48 8.14
C ARG A 77 -5.64 9.03 7.21
N GLU A 78 -5.47 9.22 5.91
CA GLU A 78 -6.43 8.81 4.87
C GLU A 78 -6.64 7.29 4.90
N LEU A 79 -5.55 6.52 4.96
CA LEU A 79 -5.62 5.06 5.03
C LEU A 79 -6.33 4.58 6.30
N TYR A 80 -6.07 5.22 7.44
CA TYR A 80 -6.72 4.88 8.72
C TYR A 80 -8.21 5.23 8.73
N LEU A 81 -8.61 6.32 8.10
CA LEU A 81 -10.02 6.67 7.93
C LEU A 81 -10.74 5.67 7.01
N ALA A 82 -10.07 5.22 5.94
CA ALA A 82 -10.62 4.25 5.00
C ALA A 82 -10.66 2.81 5.55
N ARG A 83 -9.77 2.46 6.48
CA ARG A 83 -9.65 1.12 7.06
C ARG A 83 -9.64 1.20 8.59
N THR A 84 -10.73 0.74 9.21
CA THR A 84 -10.78 0.61 10.67
C THR A 84 -9.70 -0.37 11.16
N HIS A 85 -9.04 -0.02 12.27
CA HIS A 85 -8.08 -0.89 12.99
C HIS A 85 -6.68 -1.10 12.38
N LEU A 86 -6.13 -0.13 11.63
CA LEU A 86 -4.72 -0.18 11.26
C LEU A 86 -3.79 -0.14 12.49
N LYS A 87 -2.88 -1.10 12.56
CA LYS A 87 -1.87 -1.20 13.61
C LYS A 87 -0.50 -0.84 13.04
N ARG A 88 0.10 0.25 13.55
CA ARG A 88 1.45 0.72 13.17
C ARG A 88 2.48 -0.41 13.04
N GLN A 89 2.60 -1.29 14.02
CA GLN A 89 3.60 -2.36 13.98
C GLN A 89 3.37 -3.35 12.83
N ARG A 90 2.10 -3.61 12.46
CA ARG A 90 1.77 -4.47 11.32
C ARG A 90 2.05 -3.76 10.01
N SER A 91 1.77 -2.45 9.95
CA SER A 91 2.13 -1.58 8.84
C SER A 91 3.63 -1.56 8.56
N LEU A 92 4.45 -1.26 9.58
CA LEU A 92 5.92 -1.27 9.45
C LEU A 92 6.44 -2.63 9.02
N ARG A 93 5.93 -3.73 9.60
CA ARG A 93 6.34 -5.09 9.19
C ARG A 93 5.97 -5.41 7.75
N SER A 94 4.82 -4.91 7.28
CA SER A 94 4.33 -5.15 5.93
C SER A 94 5.12 -4.34 4.91
N LEU A 95 5.28 -3.04 5.14
CA LEU A 95 6.11 -2.15 4.32
C LEU A 95 7.55 -2.66 4.24
N GLY A 96 8.15 -3.09 5.36
CA GLY A 96 9.50 -3.67 5.36
C GLY A 96 9.59 -4.94 4.51
N ARG A 97 8.60 -5.85 4.59
CA ARG A 97 8.57 -7.03 3.71
C ARG A 97 8.48 -6.66 2.23
N ILE A 98 7.69 -5.65 1.88
CA ILE A 98 7.57 -5.18 0.49
C ILE A 98 8.91 -4.57 0.04
N GLY A 99 9.53 -3.71 0.85
CA GLY A 99 10.87 -3.17 0.60
C GLY A 99 11.91 -4.26 0.36
N ASP A 100 11.88 -5.32 1.16
CA ASP A 100 12.80 -6.47 1.04
C ASP A 100 12.39 -7.51 -0.03
N SER A 101 11.31 -7.27 -0.80
CA SER A 101 10.72 -8.24 -1.75
C SER A 101 10.39 -9.62 -1.13
N CYS A 102 10.09 -9.62 0.16
CA CYS A 102 9.71 -10.77 0.98
C CYS A 102 8.22 -10.73 1.37
N ASP A 103 7.41 -9.98 0.63
CA ASP A 103 5.98 -9.82 0.85
C ASP A 103 5.19 -11.09 0.55
N LEU A 104 4.10 -11.27 1.29
CA LEU A 104 3.34 -12.51 1.31
C LEU A 104 2.27 -12.50 0.22
N HIS A 105 2.01 -13.68 -0.31
CA HIS A 105 0.83 -13.92 -1.12
C HIS A 105 -0.41 -13.86 -0.20
N TYR A 106 -1.41 -13.07 -0.58
CA TYR A 106 -2.61 -12.92 0.26
C TYR A 106 -3.50 -14.16 0.23
N LEU A 107 -3.63 -14.77 -0.95
CA LEU A 107 -4.35 -16.01 -1.18
C LEU A 107 -3.38 -17.19 -1.08
N ASP A 108 -3.68 -18.20 -0.27
CA ASP A 108 -2.98 -19.49 -0.39
C ASP A 108 -3.71 -20.42 -1.37
N GLN A 109 -3.09 -21.55 -1.72
CA GLN A 109 -3.67 -22.56 -2.63
C GLN A 109 -5.01 -23.15 -2.15
N ARG A 110 -5.41 -22.89 -0.90
CA ARG A 110 -6.63 -23.39 -0.26
C ARG A 110 -7.70 -22.30 -0.14
N GLY A 111 -7.45 -21.10 -0.66
CA GLY A 111 -8.32 -19.93 -0.51
C GLY A 111 -8.31 -19.35 0.91
N ALA A 112 -7.41 -19.80 1.79
CA ALA A 112 -7.29 -19.27 3.13
C ALA A 112 -6.56 -17.93 3.10
N VAL A 113 -7.22 -16.91 3.65
CA VAL A 113 -6.71 -15.56 3.75
C VAL A 113 -5.72 -15.46 4.90
N SER A 114 -4.45 -15.15 4.60
CA SER A 114 -3.50 -14.83 5.67
C SER A 114 -3.86 -13.47 6.29
N PRO A 115 -4.09 -13.38 7.61
CA PRO A 115 -4.35 -12.11 8.28
C PRO A 115 -3.15 -11.15 8.23
N PHE A 116 -1.96 -11.65 7.86
CA PHE A 116 -0.77 -10.85 7.63
C PHE A 116 -0.62 -10.41 6.17
N GLY A 117 -1.07 -11.25 5.23
CA GLY A 117 -1.11 -10.90 3.81
C GLY A 117 -2.07 -9.73 3.53
N SER A 118 -3.07 -9.50 4.39
CA SER A 118 -4.03 -8.40 4.23
C SER A 118 -3.38 -7.01 4.32
N TYR A 119 -2.33 -6.88 5.13
CA TYR A 119 -1.54 -5.65 5.20
C TYR A 119 -0.68 -5.53 3.94
N ASP A 120 -0.04 -6.62 3.50
CA ASP A 120 0.79 -6.58 2.28
C ASP A 120 -0.05 -6.18 1.06
N SER A 121 -1.25 -6.74 0.91
CA SER A 121 -2.15 -6.34 -0.16
C SER A 121 -2.63 -4.90 -0.04
N LEU A 122 -2.93 -4.45 1.17
CA LEU A 122 -3.33 -3.06 1.41
C LEU A 122 -2.23 -2.08 1.01
N TYR A 123 -0.98 -2.37 1.40
CA TYR A 123 0.14 -1.49 1.08
C TYR A 123 0.54 -1.57 -0.39
N ARG A 124 0.43 -2.74 -1.04
CA ARG A 124 0.58 -2.85 -2.49
C ARG A 124 -0.46 -2.02 -3.24
N GLU A 125 -1.72 -2.06 -2.82
CA GLU A 125 -2.80 -1.21 -3.40
C GLU A 125 -2.48 0.29 -3.24
N LEU A 126 -2.07 0.71 -2.03
CA LEU A 126 -1.69 2.10 -1.77
C LEU A 126 -0.50 2.54 -2.65
N ILE A 127 0.56 1.74 -2.67
CA ILE A 127 1.78 2.01 -3.45
C ILE A 127 1.43 2.07 -4.93
N GLN A 128 0.69 1.10 -5.45
CA GLN A 128 0.25 1.08 -6.84
C GLN A 128 -0.49 2.37 -7.21
N LYS A 129 -1.47 2.78 -6.40
CA LYS A 129 -2.23 4.01 -6.63
C LYS A 129 -1.31 5.23 -6.69
N ARG A 130 -0.43 5.38 -5.70
CA ARG A 130 0.54 6.49 -5.62
C ARG A 130 1.47 6.55 -6.83
N LEU A 131 1.96 5.39 -7.28
CA LEU A 131 2.86 5.32 -8.44
C LEU A 131 2.14 5.56 -9.77
N ILE A 132 0.84 5.27 -9.89
CA ILE A 132 0.05 5.47 -11.11
C ILE A 132 -0.49 6.90 -11.21
N ASP A 133 -0.99 7.44 -10.10
CA ASP A 133 -1.73 8.71 -10.06
C ASP A 133 -0.83 9.90 -9.67
N GLY A 134 0.31 9.64 -9.02
CA GLY A 134 1.03 10.65 -8.26
C GLY A 134 0.35 10.92 -6.90
N TYR A 135 0.97 11.74 -6.07
CA TYR A 135 0.43 12.07 -4.75
C TYR A 135 1.01 13.36 -4.18
N GLU A 136 0.24 14.00 -3.28
CA GLU A 136 0.68 15.15 -2.51
C GLU A 136 1.47 14.70 -1.26
N ILE A 137 2.46 15.51 -0.92
CA ILE A 137 3.21 15.50 0.34
C ILE A 137 3.24 16.94 0.88
N ASP A 138 3.59 17.10 2.16
CA ASP A 138 3.48 18.41 2.84
C ASP A 138 4.18 19.56 2.07
N ASP A 139 5.32 19.29 1.42
CA ASP A 139 6.11 20.29 0.69
C ASP A 139 6.04 20.18 -0.84
N GLY A 140 5.07 19.45 -1.41
CA GLY A 140 4.90 19.39 -2.86
C GLY A 140 4.11 18.21 -3.41
N PHE A 141 4.30 17.97 -4.70
CA PHE A 141 3.64 16.89 -5.43
C PHE A 141 4.67 15.94 -6.02
N VAL A 142 4.50 14.64 -5.77
CA VAL A 142 5.27 13.59 -6.41
C VAL A 142 4.49 13.12 -7.64
N PRO A 143 5.02 13.32 -8.86
CA PRO A 143 4.33 12.90 -10.08
C PRO A 143 4.29 11.39 -10.22
N GLU A 144 3.43 10.90 -11.12
CA GLU A 144 3.34 9.49 -11.41
C GLU A 144 4.66 8.89 -11.93
N ARG A 145 4.87 7.59 -11.71
CA ARG A 145 5.92 6.83 -12.39
C ARG A 145 5.38 6.34 -13.73
N ILE A 146 5.77 7.00 -14.81
CA ILE A 146 5.29 6.71 -16.19
C ILE A 146 5.39 5.23 -16.56
N LEU A 147 6.48 4.53 -16.17
CA LEU A 147 6.65 3.11 -16.45
C LEU A 147 5.61 2.24 -15.73
N VAL A 148 5.33 2.52 -14.46
CA VAL A 148 4.31 1.84 -13.66
C VAL A 148 2.91 2.10 -14.22
N LYS A 149 2.58 3.36 -14.49
CA LYS A 149 1.32 3.74 -15.14
C LYS A 149 1.13 3.03 -16.48
N ARG A 150 2.15 2.99 -17.34
CA ARG A 150 2.09 2.27 -18.62
C ARG A 150 1.90 0.77 -18.44
N PHE A 151 2.57 0.15 -17.46
CA PHE A 151 2.43 -1.27 -17.17
C PHE A 151 0.97 -1.61 -16.83
N PHE A 152 0.36 -0.88 -15.89
CA PHE A 152 -1.00 -1.13 -15.42
C PHE A 152 -2.13 -0.55 -16.31
N SER A 153 -1.84 0.41 -17.19
CA SER A 153 -2.85 0.97 -18.11
C SER A 153 -3.06 0.12 -19.38
N ARG A 154 -2.16 -0.82 -19.67
CA ARG A 154 -2.18 -1.67 -20.88
C ARG A 154 -3.21 -2.81 -20.85
N GLU A 155 -4.19 -2.74 -19.94
CA GLU A 155 -5.24 -3.76 -19.77
C GLU A 155 -6.63 -3.31 -20.23
N LYS A 156 -6.79 -2.09 -20.76
CA LYS A 156 -8.10 -1.59 -21.24
C LYS A 156 -8.25 -1.54 -22.78
N PHE A 157 -7.50 -2.33 -23.52
CA PHE A 157 -7.72 -2.50 -24.96
C PHE A 157 -8.20 -3.93 -25.22
N GLU A 158 -9.49 -4.15 -24.96
CA GLU A 158 -10.31 -5.11 -25.70
C GLU A 158 -10.77 -4.47 -27.02
#